data_AF-A0A3N5XBZ6-F1
#
_entry.id   AF-A0A3N5XBZ6-F1
#
_cell.length_a   1.000
_cell.length_b   1.000
_cell.length_c   1.000
_cell.angle_alpha   90.00
_cell.angle_beta   90.00
_cell.angle_gamma   90.00
#
_symmetry.space_group_name_H-M   'P 1'
#
loop_
_entity.id
_entity.type
_entity.pdbx_description
1 polymer ?
#
loop_
_entity_poly.entity_id
_entity_poly.type
_entity_poly.pdbx_seq_one_letter_code
_entity_poly.pdbx_strand_id
1 'polypeptide(L)'
;MVLLAVVSTVLPLSAREKTDVIILKNGDHISCEIKNLARGILTVGTDAAMDRVRIKWQDIRTVTSKFLFTLEDDQGQIYVGTLEPAGEVGRLTVVGPQPGNDLDHLSIVKIQALEESRWKRFSGSADLSYSFTKASDRQQF
;
A
#
# COMPACT_ATOMS: atom_id res chain seq x y z
N MET A 1 27.25 2.85 48.33
CA MET A 1 27.41 2.10 47.07
C MET A 1 26.02 1.80 46.54
N VAL A 2 25.40 2.74 45.82
CA VAL A 2 24.03 2.60 45.29
C VAL A 2 24.14 2.00 43.89
N LEU A 3 23.70 0.76 43.74
CA LEU A 3 23.70 0.04 42.47
C LEU A 3 22.43 0.43 41.70
N LEU A 4 22.58 1.23 40.64
CA LEU A 4 21.47 1.63 39.76
C LEU A 4 21.20 0.51 38.75
N ALA A 5 20.12 -0.24 38.95
CA ALA A 5 19.67 -1.27 38.01
C ALA A 5 19.01 -0.59 36.79
N VAL A 6 19.70 -0.59 35.65
CA VAL A 6 19.14 -0.16 34.36
C VAL A 6 18.25 -1.28 33.83
N VAL A 7 16.94 -1.13 33.99
CA VAL A 7 15.94 -1.99 33.37
C VAL A 7 15.82 -1.60 31.89
N SER A 8 16.41 -2.41 31.00
CA SER A 8 16.18 -2.34 29.56
C SER A 8 14.80 -2.92 29.24
N THR A 9 13.81 -2.07 29.04
CA THR A 9 12.53 -2.45 28.43
C THR A 9 12.73 -2.67 26.94
N VAL A 10 12.86 -3.93 26.53
CA VAL A 10 12.72 -4.34 25.13
C VAL A 10 11.28 -4.09 24.69
N LEU A 11 11.07 -3.05 23.89
CA LEU A 11 9.78 -2.82 23.24
C LEU A 11 9.56 -3.93 22.21
N PRO A 12 8.40 -4.62 22.19
CA PRO A 12 8.09 -5.55 21.13
C PRO A 12 8.01 -4.77 19.81
N LEU A 13 8.94 -5.06 18.91
CA LEU A 13 8.82 -4.72 17.49
C LEU A 13 7.59 -5.48 16.98
N SER A 14 6.45 -4.80 16.94
CA SER A 14 5.23 -5.34 16.35
C SER A 14 5.49 -5.56 14.86
N ALA A 15 5.92 -6.78 14.52
CA ALA A 15 6.01 -7.21 13.14
C ALA A 15 4.58 -7.18 12.58
N ARG A 16 4.43 -6.52 11.43
CA ARG A 16 3.15 -6.41 10.73
C ARG A 16 2.58 -7.81 10.50
N GLU A 17 1.34 -8.04 10.93
CA GLU A 17 0.68 -9.32 10.68
C GLU A 17 0.53 -9.53 9.16
N LYS A 18 0.98 -10.69 8.68
CA LYS A 18 0.96 -11.08 7.25
C LYS A 18 -0.48 -11.44 6.85
N THR A 19 -1.29 -10.43 6.62
CA THR A 19 -2.73 -10.57 6.30
C THR A 19 -3.06 -10.23 4.85
N ASP A 20 -2.04 -10.01 4.01
CA ASP A 20 -2.24 -9.68 2.60
C ASP A 20 -2.47 -10.98 1.81
N VAL A 21 -3.47 -10.97 0.93
CA VAL A 21 -3.85 -12.12 0.10
C VAL A 21 -3.77 -11.73 -1.36
N ILE A 22 -3.03 -12.53 -2.13
CA ILE A 22 -2.89 -12.40 -3.58
C ILE A 22 -3.46 -13.64 -4.23
N ILE A 23 -4.30 -13.44 -5.25
CA ILE A 23 -4.80 -14.52 -6.11
C ILE A 23 -4.19 -14.33 -7.48
N LEU A 24 -3.49 -15.35 -7.97
CA LEU A 24 -2.90 -15.35 -9.30
C LEU A 24 -3.94 -15.73 -10.36
N LYS A 25 -3.65 -15.43 -11.64
CA LYS A 25 -4.52 -15.79 -12.76
C LYS A 25 -4.72 -17.31 -12.92
N ASN A 26 -3.78 -18.13 -12.46
CA ASN A 26 -3.90 -19.59 -12.43
C ASN A 26 -4.76 -20.11 -11.26
N GLY A 27 -5.20 -19.24 -10.35
CA GLY A 27 -6.01 -19.61 -9.18
C GLY A 27 -5.22 -19.84 -7.90
N ASP A 28 -3.89 -19.74 -7.92
CA ASP A 28 -3.09 -19.91 -6.71
C ASP A 28 -3.32 -18.76 -5.72
N HIS A 29 -3.42 -19.12 -4.44
CA HIS A 29 -3.60 -18.18 -3.34
C HIS A 29 -2.30 -18.05 -2.55
N ILE A 30 -1.84 -16.82 -2.37
CA ILE A 30 -0.60 -16.52 -1.65
C ILE A 30 -0.91 -15.58 -0.50
N SER A 31 -0.69 -16.06 0.73
CA SER A 31 -0.68 -15.21 1.93
C SER A 31 0.71 -14.61 2.11
N CYS A 32 0.78 -13.28 2.15
CA CYS A 32 2.05 -12.56 2.12
C CYS A 32 1.98 -11.21 2.85
N GLU A 33 3.07 -10.46 2.73
CA GLU A 33 3.16 -9.04 3.09
C GLU A 33 3.61 -8.25 1.86
N ILE A 34 2.76 -7.35 1.36
CA ILE A 34 3.05 -6.52 0.21
C ILE A 34 4.07 -5.44 0.61
N LYS A 35 5.23 -5.42 -0.07
CA LYS A 35 6.28 -4.44 0.20
C LYS A 35 6.20 -3.27 -0.76
N ASN A 36 6.18 -3.55 -2.07
CA ASN A 36 6.04 -2.53 -3.11
C ASN A 36 5.63 -3.15 -4.46
N LEU A 37 5.14 -2.30 -5.36
CA LEU A 37 5.07 -2.54 -6.79
C LEU A 37 5.93 -1.50 -7.50
N ALA A 38 6.81 -1.95 -8.39
CA ALA A 38 7.55 -1.08 -9.29
C ALA A 38 7.90 -1.81 -10.58
N ARG A 39 7.85 -1.09 -11.71
CA ARG A 39 8.24 -1.63 -13.04
C ARG A 39 7.48 -2.93 -13.39
N GLY A 40 6.20 -3.01 -13.01
CA GLY A 40 5.36 -4.18 -13.24
C GLY A 40 5.69 -5.42 -12.39
N ILE A 41 6.54 -5.28 -11.37
CA ILE A 41 6.90 -6.35 -10.44
C ILE A 41 6.41 -6.02 -9.03
N LEU A 42 5.50 -6.84 -8.51
CA LEU A 42 5.08 -6.80 -7.12
C LEU A 42 6.07 -7.60 -6.27
N THR A 43 6.65 -6.94 -5.29
CA THR A 43 7.57 -7.55 -4.32
C THR A 43 6.83 -7.81 -3.03
N VAL A 44 6.84 -9.07 -2.59
CA VAL A 44 6.15 -9.51 -1.37
C VAL A 44 7.09 -10.29 -0.46
N GLY A 45 6.86 -10.20 0.85
CA GLY A 45 7.48 -11.08 1.84
C GLY A 45 6.55 -12.23 2.19
N THR A 46 7.10 -13.43 2.34
CA THR A 46 6.35 -14.62 2.79
C THR A 46 7.10 -15.27 3.95
N ASP A 47 6.41 -15.93 4.87
CA ASP A 47 7.08 -16.66 5.96
C ASP A 47 7.87 -17.89 5.47
N ALA A 48 7.35 -18.55 4.44
CA ALA A 48 7.96 -19.73 3.84
C ALA A 48 9.24 -19.44 3.03
N ALA A 49 9.56 -18.17 2.75
CA ALA A 49 10.73 -17.80 1.96
C ALA A 49 11.67 -16.90 2.79
N MET A 50 12.96 -17.23 2.79
CA MET A 50 13.98 -16.39 3.41
C MET A 50 14.18 -15.06 2.66
N ASP A 51 13.87 -15.04 1.36
CA ASP A 51 14.00 -13.87 0.49
C ASP A 51 12.64 -13.40 -0.03
N ARG A 52 12.60 -12.20 -0.61
CA ARG A 52 11.42 -11.58 -1.19
C ARG A 52 11.00 -12.30 -2.46
N VAL A 53 9.72 -12.62 -2.55
CA VAL A 53 9.09 -13.18 -3.74
C VAL A 53 8.74 -12.03 -4.69
N ARG A 54 9.07 -12.19 -5.97
CA ARG A 54 8.78 -11.23 -7.03
C ARG A 54 7.74 -11.82 -7.97
N ILE A 55 6.60 -11.16 -8.09
CA ILE A 55 5.46 -11.60 -8.90
C ILE A 55 5.24 -10.56 -9.99
N LYS A 56 5.03 -11.01 -11.23
CA LYS A 56 4.64 -10.09 -12.32
C LYS A 56 3.23 -9.57 -12.03
N TRP A 57 3.07 -8.25 -12.02
CA TRP A 57 1.82 -7.58 -11.71
C TRP A 57 0.67 -8.05 -12.63
N GLN A 58 0.98 -8.16 -13.92
CA GLN A 58 0.06 -8.70 -14.92
C GLN A 58 -0.40 -10.14 -14.69
N ASP A 59 0.27 -10.94 -13.86
CA ASP A 59 -0.10 -12.33 -13.59
C ASP A 59 -0.99 -12.44 -12.33
N ILE A 60 -1.22 -11.31 -11.65
CA ILE A 60 -2.11 -11.21 -10.50
C ILE A 60 -3.53 -10.94 -10.97
N ARG A 61 -4.48 -11.63 -10.35
CA ARG A 61 -5.92 -11.47 -10.61
C ARG A 61 -6.56 -10.53 -9.59
N THR A 62 -6.28 -10.73 -8.30
CA THR A 62 -6.81 -9.89 -7.23
C THR A 62 -5.79 -9.70 -6.11
N VAL A 63 -5.89 -8.57 -5.44
CA VAL A 63 -5.09 -8.23 -4.27
C VAL A 63 -6.03 -7.76 -3.17
N THR A 64 -5.87 -8.32 -1.97
CA THR A 64 -6.62 -7.90 -0.79
C THR A 64 -5.63 -7.59 0.31
N SER A 65 -5.75 -6.43 0.92
CA SER A 65 -4.94 -6.04 2.07
C SER A 65 -5.67 -5.04 2.96
N LYS A 66 -5.59 -5.26 4.27
CA LYS A 66 -6.17 -4.38 5.29
C LYS A 66 -5.27 -3.20 5.68
N PHE A 67 -4.08 -3.10 5.09
CA PHE A 67 -3.13 -2.05 5.40
C PHE A 67 -3.22 -0.88 4.43
N LEU A 68 -2.75 0.28 4.86
CA LEU A 68 -2.70 1.48 4.02
C LEU A 68 -1.52 1.42 3.04
N PHE A 69 -1.80 1.75 1.80
CA PHE A 69 -0.81 1.91 0.74
C PHE A 69 -1.00 3.24 0.04
N THR A 70 0.08 3.71 -0.56
CA THR A 70 0.05 4.74 -1.59
C THR A 70 0.16 4.07 -2.95
N LEU A 71 -0.78 4.35 -3.84
CA LEU A 71 -0.81 3.86 -5.21
C LEU A 71 -0.62 5.00 -6.19
N GLU A 72 0.07 4.74 -7.29
CA GLU A 72 0.20 5.67 -8.43
C GLU A 72 -0.30 4.95 -9.68
N ASP A 73 -1.21 5.59 -10.42
CA ASP A 73 -1.67 5.10 -11.72
C ASP A 73 -0.73 5.56 -12.87
N ASP A 74 -0.97 5.08 -14.08
CA ASP A 74 -0.18 5.42 -15.26
C ASP A 74 -0.35 6.89 -15.70
N GLN A 75 -1.38 7.57 -15.18
CA GLN A 75 -1.64 9.00 -15.37
C GLN A 75 -0.97 9.88 -14.29
N GLY A 76 -0.29 9.27 -13.31
CA GLY A 76 0.39 9.94 -12.20
C GLY A 76 -0.54 10.38 -11.06
N GLN A 77 -1.80 9.94 -11.04
CA GLN A 77 -2.72 10.18 -9.94
C GLN A 77 -2.34 9.30 -8.75
N ILE A 78 -2.39 9.90 -7.55
CA ILE A 78 -2.00 9.25 -6.31
C ILE A 78 -3.25 8.93 -5.50
N TYR A 79 -3.37 7.66 -5.08
CA TYR A 79 -4.43 7.17 -4.23
C TYR A 79 -3.85 6.67 -2.91
N VAL A 80 -4.58 6.86 -1.81
CA VAL A 80 -4.18 6.38 -0.48
C VAL A 80 -5.33 5.61 0.14
N GLY A 81 -5.08 4.35 0.48
CA GLY A 81 -6.12 3.48 1.04
C GLY A 81 -5.69 2.03 1.21
N THR A 82 -6.63 1.21 1.69
CA THR A 82 -6.53 -0.24 1.71
C THR A 82 -6.91 -0.83 0.35
N LEU A 83 -6.52 -2.08 0.10
CA LEU A 83 -6.74 -2.74 -1.18
C LEU A 83 -7.83 -3.78 -1.04
N GLU A 84 -8.91 -3.63 -1.80
CA GLU A 84 -9.98 -4.62 -1.87
C GLU A 84 -10.23 -5.07 -3.32
N PRO A 85 -10.59 -6.34 -3.53
CA PRO A 85 -11.01 -6.80 -4.84
C PRO A 85 -12.31 -6.09 -5.21
N ALA A 86 -12.33 -5.46 -6.39
CA ALA A 86 -13.58 -4.94 -6.92
C ALA A 86 -14.50 -6.11 -7.28
N GLY A 87 -15.82 -5.86 -7.38
CA GLY A 87 -16.81 -6.86 -7.82
C GLY A 87 -16.58 -7.41 -9.25
N GLU A 88 -15.64 -6.82 -10.00
CA GLU A 88 -15.29 -7.23 -11.35
C GLU A 88 -13.81 -7.66 -11.43
N VAL A 89 -13.55 -8.72 -12.20
CA VAL A 89 -12.20 -9.27 -12.36
C VAL A 89 -11.30 -8.25 -13.07
N GLY A 90 -10.11 -7.99 -12.51
CA GLY A 90 -9.17 -7.04 -13.08
C GLY A 90 -9.40 -5.59 -12.62
N ARG A 91 -10.40 -5.33 -11.78
CA ARG A 91 -10.54 -4.04 -11.08
C ARG A 91 -10.07 -4.15 -9.63
N LEU A 92 -9.49 -3.08 -9.13
CA LEU A 92 -9.03 -2.93 -7.75
C LEU A 92 -9.74 -1.73 -7.12
N THR A 93 -10.38 -1.93 -5.98
CA THR A 93 -11.00 -0.85 -5.23
C THR A 93 -10.02 -0.37 -4.18
N VAL A 94 -9.68 0.92 -4.20
CA VAL A 94 -8.87 1.55 -3.16
C VAL A 94 -9.81 2.18 -2.14
N VAL A 95 -9.87 1.62 -0.93
CA VAL A 95 -10.74 2.14 0.14
C VAL A 95 -9.94 3.11 0.99
N GLY A 96 -10.27 4.41 0.89
CA GLY A 96 -9.54 5.48 1.55
C GLY A 96 -10.46 6.61 2.02
N PRO A 97 -9.87 7.74 2.47
CA PRO A 97 -10.64 8.93 2.84
C PRO A 97 -11.32 9.62 1.65
N GLN A 98 -10.90 9.30 0.43
CA GLN A 98 -11.60 9.64 -0.81
C GLN A 98 -12.54 8.48 -1.17
N PRO A 99 -13.71 8.74 -1.77
CA PRO A 99 -14.62 7.69 -2.23
C PRO A 99 -13.85 6.69 -3.10
N GLY A 100 -14.04 5.40 -2.83
CA GLY A 100 -13.26 4.34 -3.46
C GLY A 100 -13.43 4.36 -4.97
N ASN A 101 -12.35 4.71 -5.68
CA ASN A 101 -12.30 4.58 -7.13
C ASN A 101 -12.00 3.12 -7.46
N ASP A 102 -12.88 2.50 -8.24
CA ASP A 102 -12.57 1.25 -8.91
C ASP A 102 -11.56 1.57 -10.03
N LEU A 103 -10.33 1.16 -9.83
CA LEU A 103 -9.24 1.35 -10.79
C LEU A 103 -9.05 0.07 -11.59
N ASP A 104 -8.61 0.21 -12.84
CA ASP A 104 -8.04 -0.92 -13.56
C ASP A 104 -6.79 -1.37 -12.78
N HIS A 105 -6.72 -2.65 -12.44
CA HIS A 105 -5.56 -3.21 -11.76
C HIS A 105 -4.27 -2.91 -12.53
N LEU A 106 -4.30 -2.98 -13.87
CA LEU A 106 -3.14 -2.79 -14.72
C LEU A 106 -2.75 -1.33 -14.91
N SER A 107 -3.64 -0.36 -14.64
CA SER A 107 -3.27 1.06 -14.65
C SER A 107 -2.37 1.42 -13.47
N ILE A 108 -2.36 0.62 -12.41
CA ILE A 108 -1.52 0.85 -11.24
C ILE A 108 -0.06 0.49 -11.56
N VAL A 109 0.81 1.49 -11.54
CA VAL A 109 2.23 1.33 -11.90
C VAL A 109 3.15 1.32 -10.68
N LYS A 110 2.71 1.86 -9.53
CA LYS A 110 3.44 1.81 -8.27
C LYS A 110 2.52 1.58 -7.09
N ILE A 111 3.02 0.83 -6.11
CA ILE A 111 2.40 0.61 -4.80
C ILE A 111 3.51 0.72 -3.76
N GLN A 112 3.25 1.46 -2.69
CA GLN A 112 4.17 1.58 -1.56
C GLN A 112 3.41 1.36 -0.25
N ALA A 113 3.93 0.46 0.59
CA ALA A 113 3.38 0.25 1.93
C ALA A 113 3.62 1.50 2.80
N LEU A 114 2.55 1.98 3.42
CA LEU A 114 2.61 3.08 4.38
C LEU A 114 2.93 2.49 5.76
N GLU A 115 4.19 2.55 6.16
CA GLU A 115 4.60 2.07 7.49
C GLU A 115 4.08 3.03 8.57
N GLU A 116 3.35 2.52 9.57
CA GLU A 116 2.76 3.32 10.66
C GLU A 116 3.79 4.19 11.39
N SER A 117 5.03 3.70 11.51
CA SER A 117 6.16 4.41 12.10
C SER A 117 6.63 5.61 11.27
N ARG A 118 6.53 5.54 9.94
CA ARG A 118 6.84 6.67 9.02
C ARG A 118 5.65 7.64 8.93
N TRP A 119 4.42 7.15 9.00
CA TRP A 119 3.21 7.97 9.01
C TRP A 119 3.10 8.85 10.26
N LYS A 120 3.34 8.30 11.47
CA LYS A 120 3.32 9.06 12.73
C LYS A 120 4.34 10.20 12.78
N ARG A 121 5.49 10.07 12.09
CA ARG A 121 6.51 11.14 12.03
C ARG A 121 6.11 12.24 11.06
N PHE A 122 5.42 11.89 9.99
CA PHE A 122 4.88 12.85 9.04
C PHE A 122 3.72 13.63 9.66
N SER A 123 2.77 12.98 10.34
CA SER A 123 1.63 13.67 10.99
C SER A 123 2.03 14.64 12.10
N GLY A 124 3.23 14.50 12.69
CA GLY A 124 3.75 15.44 13.70
C GLY A 124 4.42 16.68 13.12
N SER A 125 4.65 16.75 11.80
CA SER A 125 5.30 17.88 11.11
C SER A 125 4.58 18.33 9.84
N ALA A 126 3.45 17.71 9.51
CA ALA A 126 2.69 17.92 8.30
C ALA A 126 1.36 18.62 8.59
N ASP A 127 1.42 19.91 8.90
CA ASP A 127 0.43 20.88 8.41
C ASP A 127 0.49 20.89 6.86
N LEU A 128 0.05 19.81 6.21
CA LEU A 128 0.03 19.75 4.74
C LEU A 128 -1.27 20.33 4.23
N SER A 129 -1.20 21.64 4.00
CA SER A 129 -2.03 22.33 3.04
C SER A 129 -1.83 21.70 1.65
N TYR A 130 -2.72 20.77 1.27
CA TYR A 130 -2.80 20.27 -0.10
C TYR A 130 -3.65 21.23 -0.95
N SER A 131 -3.02 22.30 -1.44
CA SER A 131 -3.58 23.12 -2.51
C SER A 131 -3.53 22.36 -3.84
N PHE A 132 -4.63 21.70 -4.20
CA PHE A 132 -4.88 21.32 -5.59
C PHE A 132 -5.36 22.56 -6.34
N THR A 133 -4.42 23.42 -6.76
CA THR A 133 -4.73 24.46 -7.76
C THR A 133 -4.92 23.77 -9.10
N LYS A 134 -6.15 23.30 -9.37
CA LYS A 134 -6.58 22.99 -10.73
C LYS A 134 -6.91 24.32 -11.39
N ALA A 135 -5.88 25.01 -11.86
CA ALA A 135 -6.01 26.12 -12.80
C ALA A 135 -6.32 25.55 -14.18
N SER A 136 -7.51 25.85 -14.71
CA SER A 136 -7.87 25.93 -16.12
C SER A 136 -9.39 26.07 -16.18
N ASP A 137 -10.05 26.91 -16.96
CA ASP A 137 -9.73 28.03 -17.86
C ASP A 137 -11.12 28.47 -18.34
N ARG A 138 -11.37 29.78 -18.52
CA ARG A 138 -12.54 30.37 -19.24
C ARG A 138 -13.93 30.27 -18.56
N GLN A 139 -14.82 31.27 -18.61
CA GLN A 139 -14.88 32.48 -19.42
C GLN A 139 -15.79 33.50 -18.70
N GLN A 140 -15.34 34.76 -18.67
CA GLN A 140 -16.16 35.91 -18.31
C GLN A 140 -17.19 36.17 -19.40
N PHE A 141 -18.44 36.43 -19.02
CA PHE A 141 -19.32 37.41 -19.65
C PHE A 141 -20.16 38.08 -18.56
#